data_AF-F3G2W2-F1
#
_entry.id   AF-F3G2W2-F1
#
_cell.length_a   1.000
_cell.length_b   1.000
_cell.length_c   1.000
_cell.angle_alpha   90.00
_cell.angle_beta   90.00
_cell.angle_gamma   90.00
#
_symmetry.space_group_name_H-M   'P 1'
#
loop_
_entity.id
_entity.type
_entity.pdbx_description
1 polymer ?
#
loop_
_entity_poly.entity_id
_entity_poly.type
_entity_poly.pdbx_seq_one_letter_code
_entity_poly.pdbx_strand_id
1 'polypeptide(L)'
;MSKVSVLVVDDATFIRDLVKKGLRNYFPGIHTEDAVNGRKAQTLLGKEAFDLILCDWEMPEMSGLELLTWCREQDNYLRTVPFIMVTSRGDKENVVQAIQAGVTDFVGKPFTNEQLLTKVKKALAKVGKLDAVMSTAPARMNSPLNDSLSALTGGKAEVVRAAPAAAPGAP
;
A
#
# COMPACT_ATOMS: atom_id res chain seq x y z
N MET A 1 3.23 -8.49 -14.18
CA MET A 1 2.66 -8.04 -12.89
C MET A 1 2.97 -6.57 -12.72
N SER A 2 1.99 -5.76 -12.33
CA SER A 2 2.19 -4.32 -12.17
C SER A 2 2.91 -4.04 -10.85
N LYS A 3 4.18 -3.65 -10.94
CA LYS A 3 5.00 -3.23 -9.79
C LYS A 3 4.42 -1.92 -9.26
N VAL A 4 4.24 -1.79 -7.95
CA VAL A 4 3.76 -0.54 -7.35
C VAL A 4 4.94 0.30 -6.91
N SER A 5 5.01 1.52 -7.41
CA SER A 5 6.15 2.42 -7.20
C SER A 5 5.80 3.54 -6.24
N VAL A 6 6.62 3.73 -5.21
CA VAL A 6 6.46 4.78 -4.20
C VAL A 6 7.68 5.69 -4.18
N LEU A 7 7.44 6.99 -4.26
CA LEU A 7 8.49 8.01 -4.12
C LEU A 7 8.52 8.50 -2.67
N VAL A 8 9.71 8.48 -2.06
CA VAL A 8 9.96 9.00 -0.71
C VAL A 8 10.82 10.25 -0.81
N VAL A 9 10.30 11.40 -0.40
CA VAL A 9 10.97 12.69 -0.49
C VAL A 9 11.16 13.23 0.92
N ASP A 10 12.41 13.36 1.35
CA ASP A 10 12.78 13.88 2.68
C ASP A 10 14.26 14.28 2.62
N ASP A 11 14.70 15.34 3.28
CA ASP A 11 16.11 15.74 3.24
C ASP A 11 16.97 14.87 4.16
N ALA A 12 16.39 14.33 5.23
CA ALA A 12 17.07 13.45 6.17
C ALA A 12 17.16 12.00 5.64
N THR A 13 18.39 11.58 5.33
CA THR A 13 18.68 10.20 4.86
C THR A 13 18.14 9.12 5.79
N PHE A 14 18.25 9.33 7.10
CA PHE A 14 17.73 8.40 8.10
C PHE A 14 16.21 8.19 7.97
N ILE A 15 15.44 9.25 7.74
CA ILE A 15 13.98 9.15 7.59
C ILE A 15 13.63 8.42 6.30
N ARG A 16 14.31 8.74 5.18
CA ARG A 16 14.12 8.02 3.91
C ARG A 16 14.36 6.52 4.08
N ASP A 17 15.43 6.14 4.77
CA ASP A 17 15.76 4.73 4.98
C ASP A 17 14.78 4.02 5.92
N LEU A 18 14.34 4.70 6.99
CA LEU A 18 13.31 4.19 7.90
C LEU A 18 12.00 3.90 7.15
N VAL A 19 11.52 4.87 6.35
CA VAL A 19 10.31 4.74 5.54
C VAL A 19 10.44 3.63 4.51
N LYS A 20 11.54 3.61 3.73
CA LYS A 20 11.80 2.57 2.71
C LYS A 20 11.84 1.18 3.34
N LYS A 21 12.48 1.02 4.50
CA LYS A 21 12.55 -0.25 5.21
C LYS A 21 11.17 -0.68 5.72
N GLY A 22 10.41 0.24 6.30
CA GLY A 22 9.03 -0.02 6.74
C GLY A 22 8.14 -0.50 5.61
N LEU A 23 8.20 0.17 4.45
CA LEU A 23 7.45 -0.20 3.25
C LEU A 23 7.87 -1.58 2.73
N ARG A 24 9.16 -1.80 2.49
CA ARG A 24 9.66 -3.06 1.93
C ARG A 24 9.36 -4.27 2.80
N ASN A 25 9.39 -4.11 4.12
CA ASN A 25 9.07 -5.18 5.06
C ASN A 25 7.60 -5.58 5.01
N TYR A 26 6.70 -4.64 4.70
CA TYR A 26 5.26 -4.88 4.72
C TYR A 26 4.71 -5.25 3.33
N PHE A 27 5.35 -4.76 2.27
CA PHE A 27 4.86 -4.82 0.90
C PHE A 27 5.88 -5.54 -0.02
N PRO A 28 5.73 -6.84 -0.28
CA PRO A 28 6.76 -7.66 -0.94
C PRO A 28 7.05 -7.27 -2.40
N GLY A 29 6.14 -6.57 -3.09
CA GLY A 29 6.33 -6.10 -4.48
C GLY A 29 6.49 -4.60 -4.66
N ILE A 30 6.75 -3.86 -3.58
CA ILE A 30 6.89 -2.40 -3.66
C ILE A 30 8.25 -2.01 -4.22
N HIS A 31 8.25 -1.14 -5.22
CA HIS A 31 9.43 -0.38 -5.64
C HIS A 31 9.47 0.91 -4.86
N THR A 32 10.60 1.25 -4.28
CA THR A 32 10.78 2.53 -3.60
C THR A 32 11.93 3.30 -4.22
N GLU A 33 11.68 4.55 -4.56
CA GLU A 33 12.70 5.51 -4.93
C GLU A 33 12.72 6.67 -3.95
N ASP A 34 13.84 7.39 -3.91
CA ASP A 34 13.99 8.46 -2.95
C ASP A 34 14.68 9.73 -3.49
N ALA A 35 14.17 10.87 -3.02
CA ALA A 35 14.65 12.19 -3.36
C ALA A 35 14.98 12.98 -2.10
N VAL A 36 16.05 13.77 -2.17
CA VAL A 36 16.57 14.57 -1.04
C VAL A 36 15.87 15.92 -0.90
N ASN A 37 15.08 16.33 -1.90
CA ASN A 37 14.34 17.59 -1.93
C ASN A 37 13.26 17.56 -3.02
N GLY A 38 12.43 18.61 -3.06
CA GLY A 38 11.37 18.75 -4.05
C GLY A 38 11.86 18.82 -5.50
N ARG A 39 13.02 19.45 -5.77
CA ARG A 39 13.56 19.57 -7.13
C ARG A 39 13.98 18.22 -7.73
N LYS A 40 14.65 17.39 -6.93
CA LYS A 40 14.99 16.02 -7.33
C LYS A 40 13.73 15.18 -7.50
N ALA A 41 12.73 15.37 -6.64
CA ALA A 41 11.43 14.70 -6.79
C ALA A 41 10.74 15.08 -8.11
N GLN A 42 10.67 16.37 -8.48
CA GLN A 42 10.14 16.81 -9.78
C GLN A 42 10.85 16.13 -10.95
N THR A 43 12.18 16.03 -10.88
CA THR A 43 12.98 15.38 -11.93
C THR A 43 12.62 13.91 -12.07
N LEU A 44 12.40 13.19 -10.96
CA LEU A 44 11.99 11.78 -10.97
C LEU A 44 10.54 11.64 -11.48
N LEU A 45 9.63 12.49 -11.00
CA LEU A 45 8.22 12.52 -11.40
C LEU A 45 8.03 12.87 -12.89
N GLY A 46 8.99 13.57 -13.51
CA GLY A 46 8.99 13.81 -14.96
C GLY A 46 9.51 12.64 -15.80
N LYS A 47 10.19 11.66 -15.18
CA LYS A 47 10.82 10.51 -15.88
C LYS A 47 10.02 9.22 -15.69
N GLU A 48 9.46 9.01 -14.51
CA GLU A 48 8.83 7.76 -14.12
C GLU A 48 7.51 7.98 -13.39
N ALA A 49 6.58 7.06 -13.60
CA ALA A 49 5.28 7.08 -12.94
C ALA A 49 5.37 6.48 -11.54
N PHE A 50 4.76 7.18 -10.58
CA PHE A 50 4.65 6.74 -9.19
C PHE A 50 3.18 6.63 -8.78
N ASP A 51 2.92 5.72 -7.85
CA ASP A 51 1.59 5.36 -7.37
C ASP A 51 1.24 6.01 -6.03
N LEU A 52 2.27 6.46 -5.33
CA LEU A 52 2.18 7.16 -4.07
C LEU A 52 3.43 8.01 -3.88
N ILE A 53 3.24 9.22 -3.38
CA ILE A 53 4.31 10.11 -2.95
C ILE A 53 4.21 10.29 -1.44
N LEU A 54 5.31 10.02 -0.74
CA LEU A 54 5.51 10.36 0.66
C LEU A 54 6.50 11.52 0.70
N CYS A 55 6.10 12.68 1.22
CA CYS A 55 6.93 13.88 1.14
C CYS A 55 7.01 14.60 2.48
N ASP A 56 8.21 15.01 2.90
CA ASP A 56 8.36 15.97 3.98
C ASP A 56 7.91 17.35 3.54
N TRP A 57 7.43 18.13 4.50
CA TRP A 57 7.10 19.53 4.31
C TRP A 57 8.36 20.38 4.21
N GLU A 58 9.26 20.22 5.19
CA GLU A 58 10.43 21.08 5.35
C GLU A 58 11.61 20.45 4.63
N MET A 59 11.96 21.00 3.48
CA MET A 59 13.09 20.54 2.68
C MET A 59 13.80 21.76 2.07
N PRO A 60 15.12 21.67 1.85
CA PRO A 60 15.84 22.71 1.13
C PRO A 60 15.37 22.80 -0.32
N GLU A 61 15.59 23.97 -0.94
CA GLU A 61 15.26 24.32 -2.33
C GLU A 61 13.77 24.39 -2.68
N MET A 62 12.97 23.43 -2.25
CA MET A 62 11.54 23.33 -2.52
C MET A 62 10.85 22.55 -1.41
N SER A 63 9.84 23.16 -0.80
CA SER A 63 9.02 22.55 0.25
C SER A 63 8.09 21.47 -0.31
N GLY A 64 7.59 20.60 0.59
CA GLY A 64 6.60 19.59 0.22
C GLY A 64 5.28 20.20 -0.26
N LEU A 65 4.90 21.37 0.26
CA LEU A 65 3.69 22.08 -0.20
C LEU A 65 3.86 22.61 -1.63
N GLU A 66 5.01 23.19 -1.95
CA GLU A 66 5.32 23.63 -3.32
C GLU A 66 5.35 22.45 -4.29
N LEU A 67 5.96 21.32 -3.89
CA LEU A 67 5.94 20.10 -4.69
C LEU A 67 4.52 19.57 -4.91
N LEU A 68 3.69 19.54 -3.86
CA LEU A 68 2.29 19.12 -3.96
C LEU A 68 1.51 20.02 -4.92
N THR A 69 1.64 21.34 -4.76
CA THR A 69 0.97 22.33 -5.61
C THR A 69 1.37 22.13 -7.07
N TRP A 70 2.67 22.01 -7.34
CA TRP A 70 3.19 21.72 -8.67
C TRP A 70 2.62 20.41 -9.25
N CYS A 71 2.50 19.33 -8.45
CA CYS A 71 1.90 18.08 -8.90
C CYS A 71 0.44 18.27 -9.33
N ARG A 72 -0.34 19.10 -8.62
CA ARG A 72 -1.75 19.37 -8.93
C ARG A 72 -1.97 20.27 -10.13
N GLU A 73 -0.98 21.05 -10.51
CA GLU A 73 -0.99 21.89 -11.72
C GLU A 73 -0.67 21.10 -12.99
N GLN A 74 -0.18 19.86 -12.89
CA GLN A 74 0.11 19.04 -14.07
C GLN A 74 -1.18 18.51 -14.72
N ASP A 75 -1.18 18.34 -16.05
CA ASP A 75 -2.31 17.78 -16.81
C ASP A 75 -2.23 16.26 -17.01
N ASN A 76 -1.47 15.56 -16.16
CA ASN A 76 -1.23 14.11 -16.26
C ASN A 76 -1.54 13.37 -14.95
N TYR A 77 -1.03 12.14 -14.79
CA TYR A 77 -1.26 11.31 -13.60
C TYR A 77 -0.84 11.97 -12.29
N LEU A 78 0.08 12.95 -12.31
CA LEU A 78 0.54 13.68 -11.13
C LEU A 78 -0.58 14.50 -10.47
N ARG A 79 -1.61 14.89 -11.24
CA ARG A 79 -2.75 15.62 -10.71
C ARG A 79 -3.52 14.81 -9.67
N THR A 80 -3.59 13.50 -9.87
CA THR A 80 -4.43 12.59 -9.07
C THR A 80 -3.61 11.61 -8.23
N VAL A 81 -2.29 11.57 -8.40
CA VAL A 81 -1.41 10.69 -7.62
C VAL A 81 -1.62 10.95 -6.11
N PRO A 82 -1.83 9.88 -5.32
CA PRO A 82 -1.87 9.97 -3.88
C PRO A 82 -0.61 10.63 -3.33
N PHE A 83 -0.81 11.63 -2.49
CA PHE A 83 0.27 12.41 -1.89
C PHE A 83 0.05 12.47 -0.39
N ILE A 84 0.96 11.86 0.37
CA ILE A 84 0.93 11.87 1.84
C ILE A 84 2.04 12.79 2.32
N MET A 85 1.66 13.78 3.12
CA MET A 85 2.61 14.66 3.77
C MET A 85 3.15 14.00 5.04
N VAL A 86 4.46 14.02 5.27
CA VAL A 86 5.14 13.43 6.44
C VAL A 86 5.93 14.52 7.16
N THR A 87 5.38 15.16 8.18
CA THR A 87 5.93 16.43 8.69
C THR A 87 5.97 16.52 10.21
N SER A 88 6.95 17.24 10.76
CA SER A 88 6.96 17.68 12.16
C SER A 88 6.02 18.87 12.43
N ARG A 89 5.55 19.55 11.38
CA ARG A 89 4.64 20.70 11.47
C ARG A 89 3.18 20.24 11.51
N GLY A 90 2.68 20.03 12.71
CA GLY A 90 1.29 19.64 12.97
C GLY A 90 0.31 20.80 13.14
N ASP A 91 0.74 22.04 12.91
CA ASP A 91 -0.09 23.22 13.17
C ASP A 91 -1.32 23.25 12.24
N LYS A 92 -2.45 23.70 12.78
CA LYS A 92 -3.73 23.72 12.05
C LYS A 92 -3.64 24.43 10.70
N GLU A 93 -2.87 25.51 10.64
CA GLU A 93 -2.69 26.32 9.42
C GLU A 93 -1.99 25.53 8.30
N ASN A 94 -0.93 24.81 8.65
CA ASN A 94 -0.19 23.98 7.68
C ASN A 94 -1.08 22.82 7.16
N VAL A 95 -1.88 22.22 8.05
CA VAL A 95 -2.83 21.16 7.67
C VAL A 95 -3.89 21.70 6.71
N VAL A 96 -4.44 22.89 6.98
CA VAL A 96 -5.43 23.53 6.10
C VAL A 96 -4.84 23.82 4.72
N GLN A 97 -3.61 24.34 4.65
CA GLN A 97 -2.93 24.61 3.39
C GLN A 97 -2.72 23.33 2.56
N ALA A 98 -2.27 22.23 3.18
CA ALA A 98 -2.11 20.97 2.47
C ALA A 98 -3.44 20.39 1.97
N ILE A 99 -4.52 20.49 2.75
CA ILE A 99 -5.86 20.07 2.32
C ILE A 99 -6.32 20.88 1.12
N GLN A 100 -6.15 22.21 1.15
CA GLN A 100 -6.49 23.08 0.02
C GLN A 100 -5.67 22.77 -1.23
N ALA A 101 -4.39 22.41 -1.06
CA ALA A 101 -3.52 21.95 -2.14
C ALA A 101 -3.81 20.51 -2.61
N GLY A 102 -4.82 19.83 -2.07
CA GLY A 102 -5.22 18.49 -2.52
C GLY A 102 -4.32 17.36 -2.01
N VAL A 103 -3.80 17.47 -0.80
CA VAL A 103 -3.12 16.35 -0.11
C VAL A 103 -4.09 15.19 0.10
N THR A 104 -3.59 13.96 0.05
CA THR A 104 -4.42 12.76 0.29
C THR A 104 -4.56 12.44 1.77
N ASP A 105 -3.46 12.53 2.52
CA ASP A 105 -3.44 12.34 3.97
C ASP A 105 -2.15 12.95 4.55
N PHE A 106 -2.03 12.98 5.86
CA PHE A 106 -0.82 13.44 6.55
C PHE A 106 -0.39 12.48 7.66
N VAL A 107 0.91 12.52 7.96
CA VAL A 107 1.58 11.78 9.03
C VAL A 107 2.44 12.77 9.81
N GLY A 108 2.18 12.91 11.11
CA GLY A 108 3.00 13.74 12.00
C GLY A 108 4.27 13.01 12.43
N LYS A 109 5.42 13.70 12.43
CA LYS A 109 6.65 13.22 13.06
C LYS A 109 6.64 13.60 14.56
N PRO A 110 7.07 12.71 15.47
CA PRO A 110 7.51 11.34 15.24
C PRO A 110 6.32 10.39 14.94
N PHE A 111 6.52 9.42 14.03
CA PHE A 111 5.51 8.41 13.67
C PHE A 111 5.99 7.00 13.98
N THR A 112 5.04 6.09 14.19
CA THR A 112 5.31 4.65 14.22
C THR A 112 5.19 4.05 12.81
N ASN A 113 5.87 2.92 12.58
CA ASN A 113 5.72 2.18 11.31
C ASN A 113 4.26 1.81 11.05
N GLU A 114 3.50 1.46 12.09
CA GLU A 114 2.09 1.11 11.96
C GLU A 114 1.22 2.29 11.49
N GLN A 115 1.45 3.50 12.03
CA GLN A 115 0.77 4.71 11.60
C GLN A 115 1.03 5.01 10.12
N LEU A 116 2.31 4.99 9.71
CA LEU A 116 2.70 5.20 8.32
C LEU A 116 2.06 4.15 7.38
N LEU A 117 2.19 2.86 7.74
CA LEU A 117 1.66 1.76 6.93
C LEU A 117 0.14 1.81 6.79
N THR A 118 -0.57 2.21 7.84
CA THR A 118 -2.04 2.38 7.79
C THR A 118 -2.44 3.43 6.76
N LYS A 119 -1.71 4.54 6.71
CA LYS A 119 -1.95 5.65 5.78
C LYS A 119 -1.62 5.26 4.34
N VAL A 120 -0.48 4.59 4.14
CA VAL A 120 -0.06 4.05 2.85
C VAL A 120 -1.08 3.03 2.31
N LYS A 121 -1.53 2.07 3.14
CA LYS A 121 -2.56 1.10 2.75
C LYS A 121 -3.84 1.80 2.29
N LYS A 122 -4.32 2.78 3.06
CA LYS A 122 -5.53 3.53 2.73
C LYS A 122 -5.38 4.27 1.41
N ALA A 123 -4.23 4.89 1.17
CA ALA A 123 -3.94 5.58 -0.09
C ALA A 123 -3.88 4.61 -1.28
N LEU A 124 -3.18 3.48 -1.15
CA LEU A 124 -3.10 2.45 -2.20
C LEU A 124 -4.45 1.77 -2.49
N ALA A 125 -5.27 1.56 -1.46
CA ALA A 125 -6.64 1.04 -1.62
C ALA A 125 -7.52 2.00 -2.42
N LYS A 126 -7.39 3.32 -2.16
CA LYS A 126 -8.15 4.36 -2.86
C LYS A 126 -7.87 4.39 -4.37
N VAL A 127 -6.67 4.00 -4.79
CA VAL A 127 -6.28 3.90 -6.21
C VAL A 127 -6.34 2.48 -6.77
N GLY A 128 -6.91 1.53 -6.03
CA GLY A 128 -7.08 0.14 -6.50
C GLY A 128 -5.76 -0.64 -6.66
N LYS A 129 -4.67 -0.18 -6.03
CA LYS A 129 -3.35 -0.80 -6.15
C LYS A 129 -2.97 -1.70 -4.97
N LEU A 130 -3.79 -1.77 -3.91
CA LEU A 130 -3.47 -2.54 -2.71
C LEU A 130 -3.28 -4.04 -2.99
N ASP A 131 -4.20 -4.66 -3.74
CA ASP A 131 -4.12 -6.09 -4.08
C ASP A 131 -2.87 -6.40 -4.90
N ALA A 132 -2.51 -5.54 -5.85
CA ALA A 132 -1.32 -5.70 -6.69
C ALA A 132 -0.03 -5.77 -5.85
N VAL A 133 0.07 -4.98 -4.77
CA VAL A 133 1.24 -5.01 -3.86
C VAL A 133 1.28 -6.24 -2.96
N MET A 134 0.10 -6.74 -2.57
CA MET A 134 -0.02 -7.87 -1.65
C MET A 134 0.14 -9.22 -2.37
N SER A 135 -0.33 -9.33 -3.61
CA SER A 135 -0.27 -10.56 -4.40
C SER A 135 1.13 -10.88 -4.95
N THR A 136 2.07 -9.93 -4.90
CA THR A 136 3.47 -10.11 -5.30
C THR A 136 4.34 -10.87 -4.29
N ALA A 137 3.74 -11.61 -3.35
CA ALA A 137 4.48 -12.62 -2.61
C ALA A 137 5.12 -13.62 -3.61
N PRO A 138 6.38 -14.04 -3.42
CA PRO A 138 6.91 -15.12 -4.23
C PRO A 138 5.95 -16.30 -4.06
N ALA A 139 5.54 -16.89 -5.18
CA ALA A 139 4.89 -18.19 -5.17
C ALA A 139 5.72 -19.10 -4.27
N ARG A 140 5.20 -19.43 -3.09
CA ARG A 140 5.75 -20.54 -2.32
C ARG A 140 5.51 -21.76 -3.18
N MET A 141 6.61 -22.24 -3.76
CA MET A 141 6.75 -23.52 -4.42
C MET A 141 6.02 -24.61 -3.61
N ASN A 142 5.12 -25.31 -4.29
CA ASN A 142 4.45 -26.56 -3.97
C ASN A 142 4.60 -27.16 -2.56
N SER A 143 3.44 -27.39 -1.92
CA SER A 143 3.18 -28.69 -1.28
C SER A 143 1.71 -29.07 -1.52
N PRO A 144 1.42 -30.06 -2.39
CA PRO A 144 0.14 -30.74 -2.37
C PRO A 144 0.18 -31.75 -1.22
N LEU A 145 -0.28 -31.35 -0.03
CA LEU A 145 -0.53 -32.25 1.08
C LEU A 145 -2.02 -32.59 1.13
N ASN A 146 -2.52 -33.29 0.11
CA ASN A 146 -3.85 -33.90 0.18
C ASN A 146 -4.00 -35.24 -0.58
N ASP A 147 -2.95 -36.03 -0.73
CA ASP A 147 -3.04 -37.34 -1.40
C ASP A 147 -2.25 -38.44 -0.67
N SER A 148 -2.48 -38.60 0.64
CA SER A 148 -1.94 -39.76 1.38
C SER A 148 -2.89 -40.39 2.39
N LEU A 149 -4.18 -40.06 2.36
CA LEU A 149 -5.22 -40.77 3.14
C LEU A 149 -6.18 -41.61 2.29
N SER A 150 -6.11 -41.52 0.95
CA SER A 150 -7.03 -42.24 0.05
C SER A 150 -6.46 -43.53 -0.53
N ALA A 151 -5.21 -43.89 -0.23
CA ALA A 151 -4.55 -45.10 -0.75
C ALA A 151 -4.59 -46.31 0.21
N LEU A 152 -5.15 -46.16 1.42
CA LEU A 152 -5.22 -47.21 2.43
C LEU A 152 -6.60 -47.20 3.09
N THR A 153 -7.61 -47.67 2.36
CA THR A 153 -8.67 -48.61 2.84
C THR A 153 -9.84 -48.62 1.84
N GLY A 154 -9.85 -49.68 1.02
CA GLY A 154 -11.02 -50.41 0.51
C GLY A 154 -12.26 -49.62 0.10
N GLY A 155 -12.47 -49.55 -1.22
CA GLY A 155 -13.78 -49.19 -1.76
C GLY A 155 -14.88 -50.18 -1.43
N LYS A 156 -16.12 -49.68 -1.42
CA LYS A 156 -17.20 -50.14 -2.30
C LYS A 156 -18.28 -49.06 -2.39
N ALA A 157 -18.73 -48.84 -3.62
CA ALA A 157 -19.83 -47.98 -4.00
C ALA A 157 -21.19 -48.51 -3.50
N GLU A 158 -22.18 -47.61 -3.47
CA GLU A 158 -23.62 -47.75 -3.81
C GLU A 158 -24.45 -46.82 -2.89
N VAL A 159 -24.85 -45.60 -3.29
CA VAL A 159 -25.95 -45.15 -4.19
C VAL A 159 -27.32 -44.99 -3.48
N VAL A 160 -27.85 -43.77 -3.59
CA VAL A 160 -29.27 -43.33 -3.65
C VAL A 160 -30.05 -42.94 -2.38
N ARG A 161 -30.80 -41.85 -2.60
CA ARG A 161 -31.69 -41.04 -1.76
C ARG A 161 -33.00 -41.73 -1.35
N ALA A 162 -33.60 -41.09 -0.34
CA ALA A 162 -35.03 -40.82 -0.11
C ALA A 162 -35.84 -41.76 0.83
N ALA A 163 -36.69 -41.07 1.61
CA ALA A 163 -37.65 -41.47 2.67
C ALA A 163 -38.72 -42.51 2.22
N PRO A 164 -39.75 -42.93 3.01
CA PRO A 164 -40.25 -42.40 4.29
C PRO A 164 -40.84 -43.41 5.34
N ALA A 165 -41.31 -42.83 6.45
CA ALA A 165 -42.52 -43.15 7.26
C ALA A 165 -42.69 -44.46 8.09
N ALA A 166 -43.33 -44.22 9.25
CA ALA A 166 -44.32 -45.03 9.97
C ALA A 166 -43.89 -45.87 11.20
N ALA A 167 -44.44 -45.45 12.35
CA ALA A 167 -44.76 -46.22 13.57
C ALA A 167 -45.73 -47.40 13.25
N PRO A 168 -46.20 -48.27 14.18
CA PRO A 168 -46.30 -48.23 15.66
C PRO A 168 -45.64 -49.50 16.28
N GLY A 169 -45.76 -49.91 17.54
CA GLY A 169 -46.58 -49.61 18.69
C GLY A 169 -46.14 -50.56 19.82
N ALA A 170 -46.42 -50.17 21.06
CA ALA A 170 -46.14 -50.93 22.27
C ALA A 170 -46.92 -52.27 22.30
N PRO A 171 -46.55 -53.15 23.22
CA PRO A 171 -47.33 -53.19 24.47
C PRO A 171 -46.54 -52.82 25.72
#